data_AF-A0A0R3F769-F1
#
_entry.id   AF-A0A0R3F769-F1
#
_cell.length_a   1.000
_cell.length_b   1.000
_cell.length_c   1.000
_cell.angle_alpha   90.00
_cell.angle_beta   90.00
_cell.angle_gamma   90.00
#
_symmetry.space_group_name_H-M   'P 1'
#
loop_
_entity.id
_entity.type
_entity.pdbx_description
1 polymer ?
#
loop_
_entity_poly.entity_id
_entity_poly.type
_entity_poly.pdbx_seq_one_letter_code
_entity_poly.pdbx_strand_id
1 'polypeptide(L)'
;MAALAIADMIWWRRAGQGIWWFLVAALAVAAAWLLATRISHTGRRALAAGVVTIVAAVAVGADYLAISQGWLVRQTTDKEIAAAWEQAWKDVDKAPQAPPDFTILPRQYPDPAQKVSTADTAAPVGACAQLGGTTAHSTLSVVPCDSERSNVKIIQQVSHPRECVRDADQSYYHNGPDGQWTACLDYAWQTSRCLAISPGKIINVACDDPAIPNKEKPVRVFRNVNHTHDCTEGGFAHPVRLYTICTETQP
;
A
#
# COMPACT_ATOMS: atom_id res chain seq x y z
N MET A 1 8.97 -8.49 -3.52
CA MET A 1 10.10 -9.28 -4.08
C MET A 1 11.45 -8.56 -4.01
N ALA A 2 11.53 -7.22 -4.07
CA ALA A 2 12.81 -6.49 -3.93
C ALA A 2 13.47 -6.57 -2.53
N ALA A 3 12.67 -6.73 -1.46
CA ALA A 3 13.20 -6.81 -0.08
C ALA A 3 13.98 -8.10 0.22
N LEU A 4 13.66 -9.20 -0.47
CA LEU A 4 14.33 -10.49 -0.28
C LEU A 4 15.75 -10.50 -0.87
N ALA A 5 15.99 -9.77 -1.97
CA ALA A 5 17.30 -9.73 -2.62
C ALA A 5 18.36 -8.93 -1.83
N ILE A 6 17.95 -7.91 -1.08
CA ILE A 6 18.88 -7.08 -0.28
C ILE A 6 19.30 -7.83 1.01
N ALA A 7 18.42 -8.63 1.60
CA ALA A 7 18.71 -9.41 2.79
C ALA A 7 19.78 -10.49 2.54
N ASP A 8 19.74 -11.14 1.37
CA ASP A 8 20.64 -12.24 1.01
C ASP A 8 22.09 -11.75 0.74
N MET A 9 22.23 -10.56 0.14
CA MET A 9 23.53 -9.97 -0.20
C MET A 9 24.30 -9.47 1.05
N ILE A 10 23.58 -9.05 2.09
CA ILE A 10 24.16 -8.65 3.39
C ILE A 10 24.59 -9.88 4.20
N TRP A 11 23.86 -11.00 4.05
CA TRP A 11 24.14 -12.26 4.74
C TRP A 11 25.46 -12.88 4.27
N TRP A 12 25.70 -12.94 2.96
CA TRP A 12 26.93 -13.49 2.37
C TRP A 12 28.20 -12.70 2.72
N ARG A 13 28.14 -11.36 2.76
CA ARG A 13 29.32 -10.54 3.16
C ARG A 13 29.68 -10.69 4.65
N ARG A 14 28.71 -11.03 5.51
CA ARG A 14 28.93 -11.15 6.97
C ARG A 14 29.36 -12.55 7.41
N ALA A 15 28.88 -13.60 6.75
CA ALA A 15 29.33 -14.97 7.01
C ALA A 15 30.83 -15.16 6.71
N GLY A 16 31.35 -14.50 5.66
CA GLY A 16 32.76 -14.56 5.29
C GLY A 16 33.73 -13.93 6.30
N GLN A 17 33.31 -12.90 7.04
CA GLN A 17 34.18 -12.26 8.04
C GLN A 17 34.35 -13.11 9.31
N GLY A 18 33.31 -13.83 9.75
CA GLY A 18 33.39 -14.67 10.95
C GLY A 18 34.42 -15.80 10.80
N ILE A 19 34.39 -16.49 9.66
CA ILE A 19 35.32 -17.61 9.36
C ILE A 19 36.78 -17.11 9.31
N TRP A 20 37.02 -15.91 8.79
CA TRP A 20 38.36 -15.34 8.70
C TRP A 20 38.97 -15.05 10.08
N TRP A 21 38.17 -14.55 11.03
CA TRP A 21 38.62 -14.34 12.42
C TRP A 21 38.92 -15.64 13.17
N PHE A 22 38.13 -16.70 12.97
CA PHE A 22 38.42 -18.02 13.55
C PHE A 22 39.74 -18.58 13.05
N LEU A 23 40.03 -18.45 11.75
CA LEU A 23 41.30 -18.90 11.17
C LEU A 23 42.49 -18.11 11.70
N VAL A 24 42.37 -16.79 11.85
CA VAL A 24 43.43 -15.93 12.42
C VAL A 24 43.70 -16.28 13.89
N ALA A 25 42.65 -16.49 14.69
CA ALA A 25 42.79 -16.87 16.10
C ALA A 25 43.43 -18.26 16.26
N ALA A 26 43.02 -19.24 15.46
CA ALA A 26 43.59 -20.58 15.48
C ALA A 26 45.08 -20.59 15.08
N LEU A 27 45.47 -19.79 14.08
CA LEU A 27 46.86 -19.62 13.67
C LEU A 27 47.71 -18.95 14.75
N ALA A 28 47.17 -17.95 15.47
CA ALA A 28 47.87 -17.30 16.56
C ALA A 28 48.13 -18.25 17.74
N VAL A 29 47.16 -19.10 18.09
CA VAL A 29 47.31 -20.12 19.13
C VAL A 29 48.34 -21.19 18.72
N ALA A 30 48.28 -21.66 17.47
CA ALA A 30 49.25 -22.61 16.95
C ALA A 30 50.68 -22.04 16.93
N ALA A 31 50.84 -20.78 16.53
CA ALA A 31 52.13 -20.09 16.54
C ALA A 31 52.69 -19.91 17.97
N ALA A 32 51.83 -19.54 18.93
CA ALA A 32 52.22 -19.44 20.34
C ALA A 32 52.65 -20.80 20.93
N TRP A 33 51.95 -21.88 20.56
CA TRP A 33 52.29 -23.24 20.96
C TRP A 33 53.63 -23.71 20.36
N LEU A 34 53.90 -23.37 19.09
CA LEU A 34 55.18 -23.67 18.42
C LEU A 34 56.34 -22.83 18.99
N LEU A 35 56.12 -21.58 19.38
CA LEU A 35 57.14 -20.77 20.07
C LEU A 35 57.45 -21.35 21.46
N ALA A 36 56.43 -21.74 22.23
CA ALA A 36 56.60 -22.31 23.55
C ALA A 36 57.38 -23.64 23.52
N THR A 37 57.13 -24.49 22.52
CA THR A 37 57.84 -25.76 22.33
C THR A 37 59.27 -25.58 21.81
N ARG A 38 59.57 -24.54 21.01
CA ARG A 38 60.96 -24.19 20.63
C ARG A 38 61.78 -23.67 21.81
N ILE A 39 61.17 -22.86 22.69
CA ILE A 39 61.87 -22.26 23.84
C ILE A 39 62.21 -23.32 24.91
N SER A 40 61.48 -24.45 24.97
CA SER A 40 61.73 -25.51 25.96
C SER A 40 62.96 -26.38 25.68
N HIS A 41 63.62 -26.25 24.51
CA HIS A 41 64.84 -27.01 24.17
C HIS A 41 66.15 -26.31 24.56
N THR A 42 66.13 -25.04 24.97
CA THR A 42 67.30 -24.32 25.47
C THR A 42 67.16 -24.11 26.97
N GLY A 43 67.90 -24.89 27.74
CA GLY A 43 67.78 -24.99 29.19
C GLY A 43 67.87 -23.65 29.94
N ARG A 44 67.06 -23.60 31.01
CA ARG A 44 66.99 -22.59 32.08
C ARG A 44 66.31 -21.26 31.73
N ARG A 45 64.99 -21.22 31.95
CA ARG A 45 64.25 -20.24 32.78
C ARG A 45 62.74 -20.57 32.74
N ALA A 46 62.32 -21.54 33.55
CA ALA A 46 60.99 -22.14 33.52
C ALA A 46 59.89 -21.39 34.31
N LEU A 47 60.13 -20.18 34.83
CA LEU A 47 59.14 -19.50 35.69
C LEU A 47 58.47 -18.26 35.06
N ALA A 48 58.95 -17.77 33.91
CA ALA A 48 58.32 -16.63 33.22
C ALA A 48 57.29 -17.06 32.15
N ALA A 49 57.38 -18.29 31.61
CA ALA A 49 56.51 -18.76 30.54
C ALA A 49 55.10 -19.19 31.02
N GLY A 50 54.93 -19.56 32.28
CA GLY A 50 53.64 -20.02 32.82
C GLY A 50 52.65 -18.89 33.14
N VAL A 51 53.13 -17.67 33.41
CA VAL A 51 52.27 -16.51 33.72
C VAL A 51 51.72 -15.88 32.45
N VAL A 52 52.47 -15.90 31.35
CA VAL A 52 52.06 -15.33 30.05
C VAL A 52 50.94 -16.14 29.39
N THR A 53 50.90 -17.47 29.55
CA THR A 53 49.83 -18.33 29.01
C THR A 53 48.51 -18.20 29.77
N ILE A 54 48.54 -17.98 31.08
CA ILE A 54 47.31 -17.78 31.88
C ILE A 54 46.68 -16.41 31.59
N VAL A 55 47.49 -15.34 31.45
CA VAL A 55 46.97 -14.00 31.11
C VAL A 55 46.38 -13.94 29.70
N ALA A 56 46.96 -14.65 28.72
CA ALA A 56 46.41 -14.74 27.36
C ALA A 56 45.10 -15.54 27.29
N ALA A 57 44.95 -16.62 28.08
CA ALA A 57 43.71 -17.40 28.14
C ALA A 57 42.55 -16.63 28.80
N VAL A 58 42.84 -15.79 29.80
CA VAL A 58 41.82 -14.96 30.46
C VAL A 58 41.35 -13.81 29.56
N ALA A 59 42.25 -13.21 28.75
CA ALA A 59 41.88 -12.17 27.79
C ALA A 59 40.97 -12.71 26.65
N VAL A 60 41.30 -13.89 26.09
CA VAL A 60 40.44 -14.52 25.06
C VAL A 60 39.09 -14.97 25.63
N GLY A 61 39.03 -15.39 26.90
CA GLY A 61 37.78 -15.75 27.57
C GLY A 61 36.86 -14.56 27.88
N ALA A 62 37.42 -13.39 28.21
CA ALA A 62 36.67 -12.16 28.45
C ALA A 62 36.06 -11.60 27.14
N ASP A 63 36.81 -11.67 26.03
CA ASP A 63 36.33 -11.25 24.72
C ASP A 63 35.24 -12.18 24.17
N TYR A 64 35.34 -13.50 24.40
CA TYR A 64 34.31 -14.45 23.97
C TYR A 64 32.97 -14.27 24.71
N LEU A 65 33.01 -13.94 26.01
CA LEU A 65 31.80 -13.63 26.78
C LEU A 65 31.16 -12.31 26.31
N ALA A 66 31.96 -11.29 26.00
CA ALA A 66 31.44 -10.02 25.49
C ALA A 66 30.85 -10.13 24.07
N ILE A 67 31.47 -10.92 23.18
CA ILE A 67 30.96 -11.17 21.82
C ILE A 67 29.69 -12.02 21.85
N SER A 68 29.63 -13.05 22.70
CA SER A 68 28.43 -13.89 22.86
C SER A 68 27.26 -13.15 23.52
N GLN A 69 27.52 -12.30 24.52
CA GLN A 69 26.48 -11.42 25.06
C GLN A 69 26.03 -10.37 24.05
N GLY A 70 26.94 -9.81 23.25
CA GLY A 70 26.58 -8.91 22.14
C GLY A 70 25.75 -9.60 21.05
N TRP A 71 25.99 -10.89 20.77
CA TRP A 71 25.20 -11.68 19.83
C TRP A 71 23.80 -12.00 20.36
N LEU A 72 23.69 -12.35 21.65
CA LEU A 72 22.41 -12.59 22.32
C LEU A 72 21.57 -11.31 22.41
N VAL A 73 22.16 -10.17 22.82
CA VAL A 73 21.48 -8.87 22.87
C VAL A 73 21.01 -8.41 21.49
N ARG A 74 21.77 -8.71 20.43
CA ARG A 74 21.39 -8.37 19.05
C ARG A 74 20.24 -9.25 18.52
N GLN A 75 20.23 -10.53 18.86
CA GLN A 75 19.12 -11.43 18.50
C GLN A 75 17.82 -11.08 19.23
N THR A 76 17.89 -10.62 20.48
CA THR A 76 16.70 -10.16 21.21
C THR A 76 16.13 -8.89 20.59
N THR A 77 16.97 -7.92 20.22
CA THR A 77 16.50 -6.70 19.56
C THR A 77 15.86 -6.98 18.20
N ASP A 78 16.40 -7.91 17.40
CA ASP A 78 15.84 -8.23 16.09
C ASP A 78 14.46 -8.90 16.19
N LYS A 79 14.26 -9.78 17.20
CA LYS A 79 12.96 -10.42 17.46
C LYS A 79 11.94 -9.42 18.00
N GLU A 80 12.35 -8.54 18.91
CA GLU A 80 11.48 -7.49 19.45
C GLU A 80 11.07 -6.50 18.37
N ILE A 81 11.99 -6.10 17.49
CA ILE A 81 11.71 -5.27 16.32
C ILE A 81 10.73 -5.99 15.38
N ALA A 82 10.95 -7.25 15.05
CA ALA A 82 10.05 -8.01 14.17
C ALA A 82 8.64 -8.15 14.76
N ALA A 83 8.52 -8.43 16.06
CA ALA A 83 7.24 -8.50 16.75
C ALA A 83 6.56 -7.13 16.84
N ALA A 84 7.33 -6.06 17.09
CA ALA A 84 6.83 -4.69 17.09
C ALA A 84 6.33 -4.25 15.70
N TRP A 85 7.01 -4.66 14.64
CA TRP A 85 6.54 -4.42 13.27
C TRP A 85 5.25 -5.20 12.99
N GLU A 86 5.23 -6.50 13.26
CA GLU A 86 4.02 -7.34 13.06
C GLU A 86 2.80 -6.79 13.84
N GLN A 87 3.03 -6.33 15.07
CA GLN A 87 2.00 -5.69 15.88
C GLN A 87 1.58 -4.35 15.30
N ALA A 88 2.52 -3.50 14.89
CA ALA A 88 2.24 -2.22 14.25
C ALA A 88 1.45 -2.39 12.95
N TRP A 89 1.75 -3.42 12.14
CA TRP A 89 0.97 -3.73 10.92
C TRP A 89 -0.48 -4.12 11.24
N LYS A 90 -0.71 -4.90 12.30
CA LYS A 90 -2.06 -5.25 12.78
C LYS A 90 -2.82 -4.06 13.35
N ASP A 91 -2.11 -3.08 13.88
CA ASP A 91 -2.70 -1.89 14.49
C ASP A 91 -2.99 -0.79 13.44
N VAL A 92 -2.30 -0.78 12.29
CA VAL A 92 -2.63 0.09 11.13
C VAL A 92 -4.07 -0.14 10.67
N ASP A 93 -4.56 -1.38 10.70
CA ASP A 93 -5.94 -1.72 10.32
C ASP A 93 -6.98 -1.31 11.37
N LYS A 94 -6.56 -1.02 12.61
CA LYS A 94 -7.43 -0.61 13.72
C LYS A 94 -7.47 0.89 13.96
N ALA A 95 -6.47 1.63 13.48
CA ALA A 95 -6.46 3.08 13.59
C ALA A 95 -7.67 3.67 12.84
N PRO A 96 -8.36 4.69 13.38
CA PRO A 96 -9.34 5.45 12.62
C PRO A 96 -8.66 6.02 11.37
N GLN A 97 -8.96 5.44 10.22
CA GLN A 97 -8.47 5.99 8.96
C GLN A 97 -9.10 7.38 8.82
N ALA A 98 -8.33 8.36 8.38
CA ALA A 98 -8.91 9.60 7.88
C ALA A 98 -10.03 9.21 6.89
N PRO A 99 -11.19 9.89 6.90
CA PRO A 99 -12.27 9.53 6.00
C PRO A 99 -11.71 9.38 4.59
N PRO A 100 -12.03 8.28 3.87
CA PRO A 100 -11.49 8.08 2.55
C PRO A 100 -11.80 9.29 1.69
N ASP A 101 -10.78 9.86 1.07
CA ASP A 101 -10.98 10.92 0.10
C ASP A 101 -11.50 10.28 -1.19
N PHE A 102 -12.83 10.28 -1.35
CA PHE A 102 -13.50 9.76 -2.54
C PHE A 102 -13.33 10.66 -3.76
N THR A 103 -12.68 11.83 -3.63
CA THR A 103 -12.39 12.69 -4.78
C THR A 103 -11.23 12.16 -5.63
N ILE A 104 -10.34 11.35 -5.02
CA ILE A 104 -9.14 10.77 -5.66
C ILE A 104 -9.22 9.23 -5.64
N LEU A 105 -9.88 8.66 -6.66
CA LEU A 105 -9.95 7.21 -6.85
C LEU A 105 -8.76 6.70 -7.69
N PRO A 106 -8.15 5.56 -7.33
CA PRO A 106 -7.03 4.99 -8.08
C PRO A 106 -7.47 4.53 -9.47
N ARG A 107 -6.65 4.83 -10.50
CA ARG A 107 -6.92 4.44 -11.90
C ARG A 107 -8.34 4.79 -12.40
N GLN A 108 -8.93 5.84 -11.84
CA GLN A 108 -10.29 6.26 -12.19
C GLN A 108 -10.45 6.54 -13.69
N TYR A 109 -9.43 7.10 -14.33
CA TYR A 109 -9.45 7.51 -15.73
C TYR A 109 -8.74 6.45 -16.58
N PRO A 110 -9.44 5.76 -17.50
CA PRO A 110 -8.82 4.79 -18.40
C PRO A 110 -7.71 5.41 -19.25
N ASP A 111 -7.92 6.64 -19.71
CA ASP A 111 -6.92 7.47 -20.38
C ASP A 111 -6.82 8.85 -19.68
N PRO A 112 -5.81 9.05 -18.82
CA PRO A 112 -5.62 10.33 -18.13
C PRO A 112 -5.37 11.52 -19.07
N ALA A 113 -4.89 11.29 -20.30
CA ALA A 113 -4.64 12.37 -21.26
C ALA A 113 -5.93 13.08 -21.67
N GLN A 114 -7.07 12.39 -21.60
CA GLN A 114 -8.37 12.98 -21.91
C GLN A 114 -8.75 14.14 -21.00
N LYS A 115 -8.21 14.23 -19.78
CA LYS A 115 -8.42 15.41 -18.91
C LYS A 115 -8.01 16.71 -19.58
N VAL A 116 -6.95 16.67 -20.39
CA VAL A 116 -6.45 17.83 -21.11
C VAL A 116 -7.17 17.94 -22.46
N SER A 117 -7.26 16.85 -23.22
CA SER A 117 -7.82 16.93 -24.59
C SER A 117 -9.32 17.18 -24.65
N THR A 118 -10.05 16.98 -23.56
CA THR A 118 -11.51 17.19 -23.48
C THR A 118 -11.90 18.39 -22.62
N ALA A 119 -10.93 19.17 -22.13
CA ALA A 119 -11.15 20.27 -21.19
C ALA A 119 -12.20 21.29 -21.66
N ASP A 120 -12.22 21.58 -22.96
CA ASP A 120 -13.11 22.58 -23.58
C ASP A 120 -14.36 21.96 -24.23
N THR A 121 -14.66 20.69 -23.94
CA THR A 121 -15.83 19.99 -24.48
C THR A 121 -17.05 20.09 -23.56
N ALA A 122 -18.23 19.69 -24.05
CA ALA A 122 -19.45 19.63 -23.23
C ALA A 122 -19.39 18.56 -22.11
N ALA A 123 -18.43 17.62 -22.18
CA ALA A 123 -18.25 16.58 -21.17
C ALA A 123 -16.76 16.33 -20.87
N PRO A 124 -16.08 17.26 -20.18
CA PRO A 124 -14.66 17.13 -19.86
C PRO A 124 -14.39 15.98 -18.90
N VAL A 125 -13.40 15.14 -19.22
CA VAL A 125 -12.94 14.08 -18.33
C VAL A 125 -12.35 14.68 -17.05
N GLY A 126 -12.80 14.19 -15.90
CA GLY A 126 -12.47 14.70 -14.57
C GLY A 126 -13.53 15.65 -14.00
N ALA A 127 -14.45 16.17 -14.81
CA ALA A 127 -15.52 17.01 -14.33
C ALA A 127 -16.61 16.20 -13.63
N CYS A 128 -17.26 16.84 -12.65
CA CYS A 128 -18.50 16.33 -12.08
C CYS A 128 -19.70 16.85 -12.86
N ALA A 129 -20.78 16.07 -12.86
CA ALA A 129 -21.98 16.42 -13.60
C ALA A 129 -23.24 15.98 -12.85
N GLN A 130 -24.33 16.62 -13.23
CA GLN A 130 -25.68 16.16 -12.94
C GLN A 130 -26.19 15.37 -14.14
N LEU A 131 -26.32 14.06 -13.97
CA LEU A 131 -27.09 13.19 -14.85
C LEU A 131 -28.56 13.21 -14.41
N GLY A 132 -29.45 13.63 -15.28
CA GLY A 132 -30.88 13.74 -14.99
C GLY A 132 -31.76 13.28 -16.14
N GLY A 133 -33.05 13.60 -16.03
CA GLY A 133 -34.04 13.23 -17.04
C GLY A 133 -34.55 11.79 -16.90
N THR A 134 -35.13 11.28 -17.97
CA THR A 134 -35.58 9.88 -18.07
C THR A 134 -34.60 9.08 -18.91
N THR A 135 -34.72 7.75 -18.92
CA THR A 135 -33.90 6.90 -19.81
C THR A 135 -34.06 7.27 -21.29
N ALA A 136 -35.24 7.77 -21.70
CA ALA A 136 -35.49 8.21 -23.08
C ALA A 136 -35.02 9.65 -23.36
N HIS A 137 -34.98 10.50 -22.33
CA HIS A 137 -34.64 11.92 -22.43
C HIS A 137 -33.70 12.30 -21.29
N SER A 138 -32.51 11.71 -21.30
CA SER A 138 -31.48 12.00 -20.30
C SER A 138 -30.84 13.36 -20.57
N THR A 139 -30.38 14.02 -19.52
CA THR A 139 -29.59 15.25 -19.60
C THR A 139 -28.29 15.09 -18.83
N LEU A 140 -27.22 15.71 -19.31
CA LEU A 140 -25.94 15.78 -18.62
C LEU A 140 -25.50 17.24 -18.55
N SER A 141 -25.33 17.76 -17.34
CA SER A 141 -24.89 19.13 -17.10
C SER A 141 -23.67 19.13 -16.19
N VAL A 142 -22.55 19.70 -16.63
CA VAL A 142 -21.36 19.87 -15.78
C VAL A 142 -21.69 20.81 -14.62
N VAL A 143 -21.31 20.41 -13.40
CA VAL A 143 -21.53 21.16 -12.16
C VAL A 143 -20.29 21.10 -11.28
N PRO A 144 -20.12 22.03 -10.32
CA PRO A 144 -19.08 21.91 -9.30
C PRO A 144 -19.17 20.57 -8.55
N CYS A 145 -18.03 19.94 -8.28
CA CYS A 145 -17.99 18.62 -7.64
C CYS A 145 -18.51 18.61 -6.19
N ASP A 146 -18.46 19.76 -5.52
CA ASP A 146 -19.01 19.99 -4.18
C ASP A 146 -20.51 20.36 -4.20
N SER A 147 -21.12 20.47 -5.39
CA SER A 147 -22.54 20.76 -5.53
C SER A 147 -23.40 19.56 -5.12
N GLU A 148 -24.55 19.84 -4.49
CA GLU A 148 -25.60 18.84 -4.23
C GLU A 148 -26.21 18.23 -5.50
N ARG A 149 -25.97 18.85 -6.67
CA ARG A 149 -26.40 18.33 -7.97
C ARG A 149 -25.41 17.34 -8.59
N SER A 150 -24.18 17.26 -8.07
CA SER A 150 -23.15 16.37 -8.59
C SER A 150 -23.46 14.93 -8.22
N ASN A 151 -23.98 14.14 -9.16
CA ASN A 151 -24.32 12.73 -8.93
C ASN A 151 -23.45 11.76 -9.73
N VAL A 152 -22.72 12.24 -10.73
CA VAL A 152 -21.76 11.46 -11.53
C VAL A 152 -20.47 12.24 -11.79
N LYS A 153 -19.39 11.51 -12.08
CA LYS A 153 -18.11 12.04 -12.56
C LYS A 153 -17.81 11.47 -13.94
N ILE A 154 -17.33 12.33 -14.84
CA ILE A 154 -16.97 11.95 -16.20
C ILE A 154 -15.56 11.34 -16.15
N ILE A 155 -15.45 10.06 -16.48
CA ILE A 155 -14.18 9.32 -16.40
C ILE A 155 -13.51 9.09 -17.75
N GLN A 156 -14.29 9.17 -18.82
CA GLN A 156 -13.85 8.94 -20.19
C GLN A 156 -14.85 9.60 -21.14
N GLN A 157 -14.37 10.10 -22.27
CA GLN A 157 -15.18 10.54 -23.39
C GLN A 157 -14.83 9.69 -24.63
N VAL A 158 -15.85 9.16 -25.29
CA VAL A 158 -15.74 8.28 -26.47
C VAL A 158 -16.83 8.64 -27.49
N SER A 159 -16.83 7.99 -28.66
CA SER A 159 -17.84 8.27 -29.69
C SER A 159 -19.14 7.50 -29.44
N HIS A 160 -19.05 6.24 -29.01
CA HIS A 160 -20.21 5.37 -28.78
C HIS A 160 -20.22 4.75 -27.39
N PRO A 161 -21.41 4.48 -26.80
CA PRO A 161 -21.50 3.89 -25.45
C PRO A 161 -20.75 2.56 -25.27
N ARG A 162 -20.62 1.77 -26.34
CA ARG A 162 -19.92 0.47 -26.31
C ARG A 162 -18.40 0.60 -26.14
N GLU A 163 -17.85 1.80 -26.36
CA GLU A 163 -16.43 2.10 -26.24
C GLU A 163 -16.04 2.52 -24.81
N CYS A 164 -17.02 2.71 -23.93
CA CYS A 164 -16.76 2.97 -22.52
C CYS A 164 -15.98 1.82 -21.89
N VAL A 165 -15.10 2.16 -20.95
CA VAL A 165 -14.51 1.16 -20.05
C VAL A 165 -15.64 0.31 -19.44
N ARG A 166 -15.47 -1.02 -19.49
CA ARG A 166 -16.58 -1.94 -19.23
C ARG A 166 -17.14 -1.87 -17.81
N ASP A 167 -16.41 -1.29 -16.88
CA ASP A 167 -16.81 -1.09 -15.50
C ASP A 167 -17.24 0.34 -15.19
N ALA A 168 -17.57 1.16 -16.20
CA ALA A 168 -18.25 2.43 -15.95
C ALA A 168 -19.63 2.17 -15.31
N ASP A 169 -20.00 2.97 -14.31
CA ASP A 169 -21.27 2.82 -13.61
C ASP A 169 -22.47 3.18 -14.50
N GLN A 170 -22.30 4.17 -15.38
CA GLN A 170 -23.29 4.62 -16.37
C GLN A 170 -22.62 5.13 -17.66
N SER A 171 -23.44 5.33 -18.70
CA SER A 171 -23.04 6.05 -19.90
C SER A 171 -24.12 7.05 -20.30
N TYR A 172 -23.72 8.25 -20.73
CA TYR A 172 -24.60 9.24 -21.34
C TYR A 172 -24.23 9.41 -22.81
N TYR A 173 -25.19 9.19 -23.70
CA TYR A 173 -25.02 9.35 -25.14
C TYR A 173 -25.64 10.66 -25.61
N HIS A 174 -24.83 11.52 -26.21
CA HIS A 174 -25.28 12.72 -26.88
C HIS A 174 -25.29 12.52 -28.39
N ASN A 175 -26.42 12.84 -29.01
CA ASN A 175 -26.57 12.90 -30.46
C ASN A 175 -27.40 14.13 -30.80
N GLY A 176 -26.72 15.27 -30.95
CA GLY A 176 -27.34 16.56 -31.16
C GLY A 176 -26.71 17.33 -32.32
N PRO A 177 -27.15 18.58 -32.55
CA PRO A 177 -26.60 19.45 -33.59
C PRO A 177 -25.09 19.68 -33.48
N ASP A 178 -24.57 19.65 -32.25
CA ASP A 178 -23.15 19.86 -31.94
C ASP A 178 -22.31 18.57 -32.10
N GLY A 179 -22.92 17.52 -32.65
CA GLY A 179 -22.28 16.25 -32.97
C GLY A 179 -22.68 15.11 -32.04
N GLN A 180 -21.91 14.04 -32.14
CA GLN A 180 -22.13 12.79 -31.44
C GLN A 180 -20.96 12.48 -30.51
N TRP A 181 -21.24 12.21 -29.24
CA TRP A 181 -20.25 11.79 -28.25
C TRP A 181 -20.92 11.03 -27.10
N THR A 182 -20.11 10.34 -26.32
CA THR A 182 -20.54 9.61 -25.13
C THR A 182 -19.65 9.96 -23.95
N ALA A 183 -20.26 10.32 -22.81
CA ALA A 183 -19.57 10.36 -21.54
C ALA A 183 -19.74 9.01 -20.82
N CYS A 184 -18.64 8.41 -20.43
CA CYS A 184 -18.62 7.28 -19.52
C CYS A 184 -18.51 7.83 -18.11
N LEU A 185 -19.35 7.31 -17.21
CA LEU A 185 -19.65 7.95 -15.94
C LEU A 185 -19.42 6.97 -14.80
N ASP A 186 -18.79 7.47 -13.75
CA ASP A 186 -18.84 6.85 -12.43
C ASP A 186 -19.77 7.64 -11.52
N TYR A 187 -20.24 7.01 -10.45
CA TYR A 187 -20.92 7.70 -9.36
C TYR A 187 -20.00 8.73 -8.68
N ALA A 188 -20.53 9.92 -8.42
CA ALA A 188 -19.79 10.99 -7.73
C ALA A 188 -19.83 10.79 -6.20
N TRP A 189 -19.06 9.83 -5.71
CA TRP A 189 -18.95 9.54 -4.28
C TRP A 189 -18.38 10.72 -3.48
N GLN A 190 -19.02 11.04 -2.35
CA GLN A 190 -18.61 12.10 -1.43
C GLN A 190 -18.73 11.58 0.01
N THR A 191 -17.80 11.95 0.89
CA THR A 191 -17.80 11.49 2.29
C THR A 191 -19.01 11.98 3.08
N SER A 192 -19.48 13.20 2.78
CA SER A 192 -20.54 13.88 3.55
C SER A 192 -21.95 13.66 3.00
N ARG A 193 -22.09 12.95 1.88
CA ARG A 193 -23.37 12.78 1.17
C ARG A 193 -23.57 11.35 0.71
N CYS A 194 -24.83 11.03 0.44
CA CYS A 194 -25.24 9.71 0.00
C CYS A 194 -25.77 9.77 -1.42
N LEU A 195 -25.73 8.65 -2.12
CA LEU A 195 -26.35 8.50 -3.42
C LEU A 195 -27.57 7.59 -3.32
N ALA A 196 -28.75 8.10 -3.63
CA ALA A 196 -29.91 7.26 -3.88
C ALA A 196 -29.84 6.78 -5.34
N ILE A 197 -29.56 5.49 -5.52
CA ILE A 197 -29.31 4.88 -6.82
C ILE A 197 -30.47 3.96 -7.15
N SER A 198 -31.11 4.20 -8.28
CA SER A 198 -32.21 3.39 -8.81
C SER A 198 -32.10 3.31 -10.33
N PRO A 199 -32.78 2.36 -10.99
CA PRO A 199 -32.71 2.24 -12.45
C PRO A 199 -33.02 3.57 -13.15
N GLY A 200 -32.03 4.11 -13.86
CA GLY A 200 -32.15 5.36 -14.62
C GLY A 200 -32.19 6.65 -13.79
N LYS A 201 -31.98 6.59 -12.46
CA LYS A 201 -31.99 7.80 -11.61
C LYS A 201 -30.97 7.69 -10.48
N ILE A 202 -30.12 8.71 -10.38
CA ILE A 202 -29.10 8.87 -9.34
C ILE A 202 -29.35 10.22 -8.68
N ILE A 203 -29.50 10.25 -7.36
CA ILE A 203 -29.73 11.48 -6.63
C ILE A 203 -28.65 11.63 -5.57
N ASN A 204 -27.96 12.76 -5.58
CA ASN A 204 -27.07 13.12 -4.48
C ASN A 204 -27.87 13.83 -3.39
N VAL A 205 -27.87 13.24 -2.19
CA VAL A 205 -28.78 13.59 -1.10
C VAL A 205 -28.03 13.56 0.24
N ALA A 206 -28.57 14.26 1.25
CA ALA A 206 -28.09 14.13 2.62
C ALA A 206 -28.29 12.68 3.12
N CYS A 207 -27.32 12.15 3.86
CA CYS A 207 -27.37 10.77 4.35
C CYS A 207 -28.42 10.52 5.43
N ASP A 208 -29.00 11.58 5.99
CA ASP A 208 -30.05 11.53 7.00
C ASP A 208 -31.41 12.01 6.46
N ASP A 209 -31.54 12.26 5.14
CA ASP A 209 -32.80 12.68 4.54
C ASP A 209 -33.87 11.59 4.70
N PRO A 210 -34.93 11.81 5.51
CA PRO A 210 -35.93 10.79 5.78
C PRO A 210 -36.89 10.57 4.61
N ALA A 211 -36.89 11.45 3.59
CA ALA A 211 -37.78 11.34 2.44
C ALA A 211 -37.26 10.36 1.39
N ILE A 212 -35.96 10.02 1.41
CA ILE A 212 -35.32 9.16 0.43
C ILE A 212 -34.66 7.97 1.15
N PRO A 213 -35.33 6.81 1.22
CA PRO A 213 -34.77 5.61 1.81
C PRO A 213 -33.79 4.91 0.86
N ASN A 214 -33.03 3.95 1.39
CA ASN A 214 -32.11 3.08 0.65
C ASN A 214 -31.05 3.86 -0.13
N LYS A 215 -30.40 4.82 0.53
CA LYS A 215 -29.34 5.65 -0.05
C LYS A 215 -27.97 5.13 0.37
N GLU A 216 -27.04 5.09 -0.55
CA GLU A 216 -25.73 4.48 -0.36
C GLU A 216 -24.71 5.51 0.16
N LYS A 217 -24.17 5.27 1.35
CA LYS A 217 -23.09 6.07 1.93
C LYS A 217 -21.74 5.43 1.62
N PRO A 218 -20.80 6.11 0.96
CA PRO A 218 -19.48 5.55 0.76
C PRO A 218 -18.68 5.58 2.06
N VAL A 219 -18.14 4.43 2.47
CA VAL A 219 -17.42 4.28 3.76
C VAL A 219 -15.96 3.84 3.60
N ARG A 220 -15.60 3.23 2.48
CA ARG A 220 -14.22 2.80 2.21
C ARG A 220 -13.94 2.68 0.71
N VAL A 221 -12.68 2.85 0.33
CA VAL A 221 -12.18 2.51 -1.01
C VAL A 221 -11.08 1.47 -0.88
N PHE A 222 -11.30 0.28 -1.44
CA PHE A 222 -10.24 -0.70 -1.62
C PHE A 222 -9.51 -0.47 -2.95
N ARG A 223 -8.18 -0.56 -2.90
CA ARG A 223 -7.30 -0.45 -4.07
C ARG A 223 -6.83 -1.83 -4.49
N ASN A 224 -6.72 -2.08 -5.79
CA ASN A 224 -6.35 -3.39 -6.36
C ASN A 224 -7.34 -4.53 -6.01
N VAL A 225 -8.59 -4.17 -5.73
CA VAL A 225 -9.68 -5.11 -5.46
C VAL A 225 -10.74 -4.95 -6.55
N ASN A 226 -11.33 -6.06 -6.97
CA ASN A 226 -12.26 -6.11 -8.11
C ASN A 226 -13.64 -6.68 -7.74
N HIS A 227 -13.93 -6.78 -6.45
CA HIS A 227 -15.11 -7.44 -5.90
C HIS A 227 -15.56 -6.75 -4.62
N THR A 228 -16.81 -6.98 -4.23
CA THR A 228 -17.43 -6.38 -3.05
C THR A 228 -17.37 -7.26 -1.80
N HIS A 229 -16.77 -8.47 -1.84
CA HIS A 229 -16.82 -9.39 -0.70
C HIS A 229 -16.16 -8.86 0.57
N ASP A 230 -15.23 -7.91 0.45
CA ASP A 230 -14.54 -7.27 1.58
C ASP A 230 -15.37 -6.12 2.19
N CYS A 231 -16.51 -5.79 1.59
CA CYS A 231 -17.42 -4.77 2.09
C CYS A 231 -18.45 -5.41 3.03
N THR A 232 -18.66 -4.78 4.19
CA THR A 232 -19.54 -5.32 5.25
C THR A 232 -21.01 -5.41 4.83
N GLU A 233 -21.55 -4.36 4.19
CA GLU A 233 -22.95 -4.29 3.79
C GLU A 233 -23.11 -4.39 2.27
N GLY A 234 -22.41 -3.54 1.53
CA GLY A 234 -22.49 -3.50 0.09
C GLY A 234 -21.36 -2.70 -0.53
N GLY A 235 -21.40 -2.58 -1.85
CA GLY A 235 -20.42 -1.78 -2.56
C GLY A 235 -20.54 -1.86 -4.07
N PHE A 236 -19.68 -1.09 -4.72
CA PHE A 236 -19.59 -0.94 -6.17
C PHE A 236 -18.17 -1.26 -6.59
N ALA A 237 -18.00 -2.37 -7.31
CA ALA A 237 -16.71 -2.83 -7.79
C ALA A 237 -16.45 -2.35 -9.21
N HIS A 238 -15.22 -1.88 -9.44
CA HIS A 238 -14.69 -1.47 -10.72
C HIS A 238 -13.59 -2.46 -11.13
N PRO A 239 -13.95 -3.64 -11.68
CA PRO A 239 -13.02 -4.75 -11.86
C PRO A 239 -11.96 -4.54 -12.95
N VAL A 240 -12.16 -3.62 -13.89
CA VAL A 240 -11.15 -3.30 -14.93
C VAL A 240 -10.13 -2.32 -14.36
N ARG A 241 -10.61 -1.31 -13.62
CA ARG A 241 -9.76 -0.29 -12.98
C ARG A 241 -9.28 -0.71 -11.58
N LEU A 242 -9.69 -1.89 -11.13
CA LEU A 242 -9.23 -2.60 -9.94
C LEU A 242 -9.31 -1.71 -8.69
N TYR A 243 -10.51 -1.20 -8.41
CA TYR A 243 -10.88 -0.63 -7.12
C TYR A 243 -12.32 -0.98 -6.75
N THR A 244 -12.66 -0.85 -5.48
CA THR A 244 -14.01 -1.11 -4.98
C THR A 244 -14.39 -0.05 -3.97
N ILE A 245 -15.57 0.53 -4.13
CA ILE A 245 -16.19 1.44 -3.18
C ILE A 245 -17.10 0.62 -2.28
N CYS A 246 -16.79 0.53 -0.99
CA CYS A 246 -17.71 -0.06 -0.03
C CYS A 246 -18.71 0.99 0.44
N THR A 247 -19.96 0.57 0.55
CA THR A 247 -21.08 1.43 0.95
C THR A 247 -21.84 0.81 2.12
N GLU A 248 -22.53 1.69 2.84
CA GLU A 248 -23.53 1.34 3.85
C GLU A 248 -24.88 1.91 3.42
N THR A 249 -25.92 1.09 3.44
CA THR A 249 -27.26 1.52 3.04
C THR A 249 -27.90 2.28 4.19
N GLN A 250 -28.19 3.56 3.98
CA GLN A 250 -28.87 4.38 4.98
C GLN A 250 -30.39 4.27 4.83
N PRO A 251 -31.12 4.24 5.96
CA PRO A 251 -32.58 4.13 5.98
C PRO A 251 -33.28 5.38 5.44
#